data_AF-A0A1J4JXJ1-F1
#
_entry.id   AF-A0A1J4JXJ1-F1
#
_cell.length_a   1.000
_cell.length_b   1.000
_cell.length_c   1.000
_cell.angle_alpha   90.00
_cell.angle_beta   90.00
_cell.angle_gamma   90.00
#
_symmetry.space_group_name_H-M   'P 1'
#
loop_
_entity.id
_entity.type
_entity.pdbx_description
1 polymer ?
#
loop_
_entity_poly.entity_id
_entity_poly.type
_entity_poly.pdbx_seq_one_letter_code
_entity_poly.pdbx_strand_id
1 'polypeptide(L)'
;MSLGDRIGSMIKAVFCLVFFFVFAVIFNVAWSSYYLFVLNNNFILFSTQGTFLRNCAATTLATSAGTFVLILLLAVLFYYCGNNKFPHCISIFGIVGATITNIVFLIILLIYTTTSRQDELSKFYLDAFITHKNEKPIKDWMDSHKCDGVETLCNDQLDHYLNKRVEIGFIMTGVCVLLIGVPIFALLFLLSLMSCITPEDSSDEPRQVPSEFHQTIIETKRYLSDNLLQGKITNFQLFDNINPDIEG
;
A
#
# COMPACT_ATOMS: atom_id res chain seq x y z
N MET A 1 -7.63 -25.14 21.10
CA MET A 1 -6.68 -24.79 20.02
C MET A 1 -5.45 -24.21 20.69
N SER A 2 -4.25 -24.74 20.44
CA SER A 2 -3.05 -24.29 21.16
C SER A 2 -2.66 -22.86 20.77
N LEU A 3 -1.94 -22.14 21.64
CA LEU A 3 -1.43 -20.79 21.34
C LEU A 3 -0.56 -20.79 20.07
N GLY A 4 0.19 -21.88 19.85
CA GLY A 4 0.97 -22.10 18.63
C GLY A 4 0.12 -22.21 17.36
N ASP A 5 -1.05 -22.86 17.43
CA ASP A 5 -1.97 -22.96 16.29
C ASP A 5 -2.60 -21.59 15.94
N ARG A 6 -2.87 -20.75 16.95
CA ARG A 6 -3.40 -19.39 16.75
C ARG A 6 -2.37 -18.48 16.08
N ILE A 7 -1.12 -18.47 16.57
CA ILE A 7 -0.02 -17.68 16.01
C ILE A 7 0.29 -18.14 14.57
N GLY A 8 0.35 -19.46 14.35
CA GLY A 8 0.56 -20.02 13.01
C GLY A 8 -0.53 -19.65 12.01
N SER A 9 -1.79 -19.60 12.43
CA SER A 9 -2.91 -19.16 11.60
C SER A 9 -2.83 -17.66 11.27
N MET A 10 -2.48 -16.82 12.25
CA MET A 10 -2.33 -15.37 12.06
C MET A 10 -1.20 -15.03 11.08
N ILE A 11 -0.05 -15.70 11.18
CA ILE A 11 1.08 -15.48 10.26
C ILE A 11 0.69 -15.84 8.81
N LYS A 12 -0.03 -16.96 8.62
CA LYS A 12 -0.53 -17.36 7.30
C LYS A 12 -1.52 -16.34 6.72
N ALA A 13 -2.42 -15.79 7.56
CA ALA A 13 -3.36 -14.76 7.13
C ALA A 13 -2.65 -13.45 6.72
N VAL A 14 -1.67 -13.00 7.50
CA VAL A 14 -0.87 -11.81 7.17
C VAL A 14 -0.08 -12.00 5.88
N PHE A 15 0.57 -13.16 5.71
CA PHE A 15 1.30 -13.46 4.48
C PHE A 15 0.38 -13.49 3.24
N CYS A 16 -0.80 -14.10 3.38
CA CYS A 16 -1.82 -14.11 2.34
C CYS A 16 -2.26 -12.68 1.95
N LEU A 17 -2.51 -11.81 2.93
CA LEU A 17 -2.88 -10.41 2.69
C LEU A 17 -1.77 -9.62 1.99
N VAL A 18 -0.52 -9.78 2.42
CA VAL A 18 0.64 -9.14 1.78
C VAL A 18 0.80 -9.61 0.34
N PHE A 19 0.64 -10.92 0.08
CA PHE A 19 0.68 -11.45 -1.28
C PHE A 19 -0.40 -10.85 -2.18
N PHE A 20 -1.65 -10.79 -1.71
CA PHE A 20 -2.74 -10.15 -2.45
C PHE A 20 -2.48 -8.66 -2.70
N PHE A 21 -1.90 -7.96 -1.72
CA PHE A 21 -1.55 -6.55 -1.87
C PHE A 21 -0.47 -6.34 -2.93
N VAL A 22 0.60 -7.15 -2.93
CA VAL A 22 1.64 -7.09 -3.96
C VAL A 22 1.07 -7.40 -5.34
N PHE A 23 0.22 -8.42 -5.45
CA PHE A 23 -0.46 -8.74 -6.71
C PHE A 23 -1.34 -7.58 -7.20
N ALA A 24 -2.12 -6.96 -6.31
CA ALA A 24 -2.96 -5.81 -6.63
C ALA A 24 -2.13 -4.61 -7.13
N VAL A 25 -0.97 -4.35 -6.51
CA VAL A 25 -0.06 -3.28 -6.93
C VAL A 25 0.53 -3.56 -8.31
N ILE A 26 1.00 -4.78 -8.59
CA ILE A 26 1.53 -5.17 -9.91
C ILE A 26 0.46 -5.02 -10.99
N PHE A 27 -0.75 -5.51 -10.71
CA PHE A 27 -1.89 -5.38 -11.62
C PHE A 27 -2.20 -3.90 -11.91
N ASN A 28 -2.23 -3.05 -10.87
CA ASN A 28 -2.48 -1.63 -11.02
C ASN A 28 -1.39 -0.91 -11.84
N VAL A 29 -0.11 -1.28 -11.66
CA VAL A 29 1.00 -0.75 -12.48
C VAL A 29 0.82 -1.12 -13.95
N ALA A 30 0.65 -2.42 -14.25
CA ALA A 30 0.48 -2.89 -15.62
C ALA A 30 -0.72 -2.23 -16.31
N TRP A 31 -1.83 -2.12 -15.57
CA TRP A 31 -3.04 -1.50 -16.09
C TRP A 31 -2.91 0.00 -16.30
N SER A 32 -2.39 0.73 -15.31
CA SER A 32 -2.19 2.17 -15.41
C SER A 32 -1.21 2.52 -16.54
N SER A 33 -0.21 1.67 -16.81
CA SER A 33 0.65 1.78 -17.99
C SER A 33 -0.13 1.61 -19.30
N TYR A 34 -0.97 0.59 -19.41
CA TYR A 34 -1.81 0.38 -20.61
C TYR A 34 -2.79 1.54 -20.82
N TYR A 35 -3.47 1.97 -19.75
CA TYR A 35 -4.43 3.07 -19.84
C TYR A 35 -3.76 4.40 -20.19
N LEU A 36 -2.58 4.67 -19.62
CA LEU A 36 -1.77 5.82 -20.00
C LEU A 36 -1.36 5.77 -21.48
N PHE A 37 -0.96 4.60 -21.99
CA PHE A 37 -0.66 4.40 -23.41
C PHE A 37 -1.88 4.72 -24.28
N VAL A 38 -3.06 4.24 -23.90
CA VAL A 38 -4.32 4.56 -24.59
C VAL A 38 -4.56 6.07 -24.58
N LEU A 39 -4.47 6.74 -23.43
CA LEU A 39 -4.74 8.17 -23.29
C LEU A 39 -3.65 9.08 -23.91
N ASN A 40 -2.47 8.55 -24.20
CA ASN A 40 -1.36 9.31 -24.79
C ASN A 40 -1.52 9.50 -26.31
N ASN A 41 -2.64 10.09 -26.71
CA ASN A 41 -2.94 10.48 -28.08
C ASN A 41 -3.14 12.00 -28.15
N ASN A 42 -2.55 12.65 -29.15
CA ASN A 42 -2.71 14.09 -29.44
C ASN A 42 -4.18 14.51 -29.51
N PHE A 43 -5.08 13.66 -30.02
CA PHE A 43 -6.51 13.95 -30.04
C PHE A 43 -7.08 14.10 -28.62
N ILE A 44 -6.80 13.16 -27.72
CA ILE A 44 -7.27 13.23 -26.32
C ILE A 44 -6.63 14.41 -25.58
N LEU A 45 -5.35 14.67 -25.85
CA LEU A 45 -4.60 15.76 -25.24
C LEU A 45 -5.07 17.15 -25.69
N PHE A 46 -5.83 17.22 -26.78
CA PHE A 46 -6.38 18.47 -27.27
C PHE A 46 -7.37 19.10 -26.28
N SER A 47 -8.14 18.28 -25.56
CA SER A 47 -9.05 18.79 -24.53
C SER A 47 -8.37 18.90 -23.16
N THR A 48 -8.74 19.95 -22.40
CA THR A 48 -8.28 20.12 -21.02
C THR A 48 -8.67 18.93 -20.14
N GLN A 49 -9.89 18.39 -20.36
CA GLN A 49 -10.38 17.22 -19.64
C GLN A 49 -9.57 15.95 -19.97
N GLY A 50 -9.20 15.74 -21.23
CA GLY A 50 -8.39 14.59 -21.65
C GLY A 50 -6.95 14.68 -21.15
N THR A 51 -6.35 15.88 -21.14
CA THR A 51 -5.05 16.12 -20.50
C THR A 51 -5.10 15.84 -18.99
N PHE A 52 -6.15 16.30 -18.31
CA PHE A 52 -6.35 16.02 -16.89
C PHE A 52 -6.47 14.51 -16.62
N LEU A 53 -7.29 13.80 -17.40
CA LEU A 53 -7.46 12.35 -17.30
C LEU A 53 -6.13 11.60 -17.49
N ARG A 54 -5.33 11.99 -18.48
CA ARG A 54 -3.98 11.42 -18.70
C ARG A 54 -3.08 11.67 -17.50
N ASN A 55 -3.06 12.89 -16.96
CA ASN A 55 -2.21 13.22 -15.82
C ASN A 55 -2.62 12.43 -14.57
N CYS A 56 -3.91 12.23 -14.32
CA CYS A 56 -4.39 11.37 -13.24
C CYS A 56 -3.94 9.90 -13.43
N ALA A 57 -4.03 9.36 -14.66
CA ALA A 57 -3.54 8.02 -14.97
C ALA A 57 -2.02 7.90 -14.75
N ALA A 58 -1.25 8.90 -15.16
CA ALA A 58 0.20 8.96 -14.95
C ALA A 58 0.56 9.02 -13.46
N THR A 59 -0.15 9.82 -12.66
CA THR A 59 0.07 9.90 -11.22
C THR A 59 -0.31 8.60 -10.51
N THR A 60 -1.38 7.93 -10.95
CA THR A 60 -1.79 6.60 -10.44
C THR A 60 -0.71 5.56 -10.73
N LEU A 61 -0.14 5.57 -11.95
CA LEU A 61 1.00 4.73 -12.29
C LEU A 61 2.23 5.01 -11.43
N ALA A 62 2.61 6.28 -11.28
CA ALA A 62 3.80 6.67 -10.52
C ALA A 62 3.67 6.29 -9.03
N THR A 63 2.51 6.54 -8.44
CA THR A 63 2.23 6.22 -7.02
C THR A 63 2.15 4.72 -6.79
N SER A 64 1.51 3.95 -7.68
CA SER A 64 1.48 2.48 -7.57
C SER A 64 2.86 1.84 -7.73
N ALA A 65 3.67 2.29 -8.70
CA ALA A 65 5.06 1.86 -8.83
C ALA A 65 5.92 2.26 -7.62
N GLY A 66 5.73 3.47 -7.09
CA GLY A 66 6.39 3.94 -5.87
C GLY A 66 6.03 3.07 -4.66
N THR A 67 4.75 2.75 -4.47
CA THR A 67 4.29 1.84 -3.41
C THR A 67 4.94 0.47 -3.52
N PHE A 68 5.04 -0.09 -4.73
CA PHE A 68 5.74 -1.36 -4.96
C PHE A 68 7.20 -1.32 -4.50
N VAL A 69 7.94 -0.28 -4.92
CA VAL A 69 9.35 -0.11 -4.54
C VAL A 69 9.51 0.05 -3.03
N LEU A 70 8.63 0.82 -2.37
CA LEU A 70 8.65 1.00 -0.92
C LEU A 70 8.39 -0.30 -0.15
N ILE A 71 7.49 -1.16 -0.65
CA ILE A 71 7.25 -2.48 -0.05
C ILE A 71 8.51 -3.36 -0.16
N LEU A 72 9.15 -3.38 -1.33
CA LEU A 72 10.40 -4.13 -1.52
C LEU A 72 11.51 -3.61 -0.61
N LEU A 73 11.65 -2.29 -0.51
CA LEU A 73 12.63 -1.67 0.39
C LEU A 73 12.36 -2.04 1.85
N LEU A 74 11.08 -2.01 2.28
CA LEU A 74 10.69 -2.42 3.62
C LEU A 74 11.05 -3.89 3.89
N ALA A 75 10.83 -4.79 2.93
CA ALA A 75 11.19 -6.21 3.06
C ALA A 75 12.72 -6.39 3.23
N VAL A 76 13.52 -5.66 2.44
CA VAL A 76 14.99 -5.66 2.55
C VAL A 76 15.44 -5.11 3.90
N LEU A 77 14.83 -4.00 4.36
CA LEU A 77 15.13 -3.42 5.68
C LEU A 77 14.81 -4.40 6.80
N PHE A 78 13.69 -5.12 6.75
CA PHE A 78 13.36 -6.12 7.78
C PHE A 78 14.36 -7.27 7.78
N TYR A 79 14.84 -7.69 6.61
CA TYR A 79 15.80 -8.78 6.49
C TYR A 79 17.20 -8.40 7.02
N TYR A 80 17.73 -7.23 6.66
CA TYR A 80 19.10 -6.82 7.01
C TYR A 80 19.19 -5.96 8.29
N CYS A 81 18.17 -5.18 8.60
CA CYS A 81 18.18 -4.13 9.63
C CYS A 81 17.04 -4.30 10.64
N GLY A 82 16.70 -5.54 11.01
CA GLY A 82 15.57 -5.84 11.89
C GLY A 82 15.58 -5.08 13.23
N ASN A 83 16.76 -4.72 13.75
CA ASN A 83 16.88 -4.04 15.03
C ASN A 83 16.68 -2.51 14.97
N ASN A 84 16.75 -1.90 13.77
CA ASN A 84 16.76 -0.44 13.65
C ASN A 84 15.35 0.10 13.36
N LYS A 85 14.66 0.58 14.40
CA LYS A 85 13.22 0.95 14.36
C LYS A 85 12.91 2.18 13.48
N PHE A 86 13.82 3.14 13.40
CA PHE A 86 13.61 4.40 12.69
C PHE A 86 13.37 4.25 11.17
N PRO A 87 14.20 3.53 10.39
CA PRO A 87 13.97 3.34 8.95
C PRO A 87 12.69 2.55 8.64
N HIS A 88 12.27 1.64 9.53
CA HIS A 88 10.99 0.93 9.41
C HIS A 88 9.81 1.87 9.51
N CYS A 89 9.79 2.75 10.53
CA CYS A 89 8.73 3.72 10.71
C CYS A 89 8.59 4.65 9.50
N ILE A 90 9.71 5.20 8.98
CA ILE A 90 9.69 6.07 7.79
C ILE A 90 9.10 5.34 6.57
N SER A 91 9.54 4.10 6.35
CA SER A 91 9.07 3.30 5.21
C SER A 91 7.57 3.00 5.31
N ILE A 92 7.07 2.70 6.51
CA ILE A 92 5.64 2.49 6.77
C ILE A 92 4.84 3.77 6.48
N PHE A 93 5.27 4.93 6.97
CA PHE A 93 4.61 6.20 6.67
C PHE A 93 4.60 6.50 5.17
N GLY A 94 5.70 6.22 4.46
CA GLY A 94 5.78 6.35 3.01
C GLY A 94 4.77 5.47 2.28
N ILE A 95 4.63 4.21 2.67
CA ILE A 95 3.66 3.26 2.08
C ILE A 95 2.22 3.73 2.32
N VAL A 96 1.91 4.16 3.54
CA VAL A 96 0.56 4.66 3.88
C VAL A 96 0.23 5.89 3.05
N GLY A 97 1.13 6.87 2.99
CA GLY A 97 0.96 8.08 2.19
C GLY A 97 0.74 7.76 0.71
N ALA A 98 1.61 6.92 0.13
CA ALA A 98 1.50 6.52 -1.27
C ALA A 98 0.21 5.76 -1.58
N THR A 99 -0.25 4.91 -0.65
CA THR A 99 -1.52 4.17 -0.78
C THR A 99 -2.72 5.12 -0.76
N ILE A 100 -2.76 6.08 0.17
CA ILE A 100 -3.83 7.10 0.23
C ILE A 100 -3.87 7.91 -1.08
N THR A 101 -2.72 8.40 -1.54
CA THR A 101 -2.64 9.15 -2.79
C THR A 101 -3.14 8.32 -3.98
N ASN A 102 -2.73 7.05 -4.07
CA ASN A 102 -3.17 6.15 -5.14
C ASN A 102 -4.70 5.94 -5.10
N ILE A 103 -5.30 5.73 -3.93
CA ILE A 103 -6.76 5.60 -3.78
C ILE A 103 -7.48 6.88 -4.23
N VAL A 104 -7.00 8.06 -3.83
CA VAL A 104 -7.60 9.34 -4.22
C VAL A 104 -7.59 9.52 -5.74
N PHE A 105 -6.46 9.25 -6.40
CA PHE A 105 -6.38 9.39 -7.86
C PHE A 105 -7.21 8.33 -8.60
N LEU A 106 -7.32 7.10 -8.08
CA LEU A 106 -8.22 6.09 -8.61
C LEU A 106 -9.68 6.53 -8.53
N ILE A 107 -10.11 7.14 -7.42
CA ILE A 107 -11.47 7.69 -7.28
C ILE A 107 -11.70 8.83 -8.28
N ILE A 108 -10.73 9.74 -8.43
CA ILE A 108 -10.83 10.83 -9.41
C ILE A 108 -10.95 10.26 -10.83
N LEU A 109 -10.13 9.28 -11.19
CA LEU A 109 -10.23 8.60 -12.49
C LEU A 109 -11.59 7.94 -12.69
N LEU A 110 -12.14 7.30 -11.66
CA LEU A 110 -13.47 6.69 -11.71
C LEU A 110 -14.56 7.75 -11.99
N ILE A 111 -14.49 8.91 -11.32
CA ILE A 111 -15.42 10.03 -11.54
C ILE A 111 -15.30 10.57 -12.98
N TYR A 112 -14.08 10.74 -13.48
CA TYR A 112 -13.84 11.25 -14.84
C TYR A 112 -14.08 10.22 -15.94
N THR A 113 -14.32 8.96 -15.59
CA THR A 113 -14.71 7.89 -16.51
C THR A 113 -16.20 7.55 -16.40
N THR A 114 -17.02 8.45 -15.83
CA THR A 114 -18.48 8.32 -15.82
C THR A 114 -19.12 8.83 -17.10
N THR A 115 -20.32 8.33 -17.41
CA THR A 115 -21.12 8.74 -18.59
C THR A 115 -21.34 10.25 -18.67
N SER A 116 -21.64 10.91 -17.53
CA SER A 116 -21.86 12.36 -17.52
C SER A 116 -20.63 13.16 -17.95
N ARG A 117 -19.41 12.71 -17.62
CA ARG A 117 -18.16 13.37 -18.04
C ARG A 117 -17.80 13.03 -19.47
N GLN A 118 -18.16 11.84 -19.94
CA GLN A 118 -18.05 11.49 -21.34
C GLN A 118 -18.94 12.38 -22.22
N ASP A 119 -20.17 12.69 -21.80
CA ASP A 119 -21.08 13.55 -22.56
C ASP A 119 -20.52 14.97 -22.71
N GLU A 120 -19.90 15.51 -21.66
CA GLU A 120 -19.20 16.81 -21.72
C GLU A 120 -18.04 16.78 -22.73
N LEU A 121 -17.26 15.69 -22.70
CA LEU A 121 -16.13 15.50 -23.60
C LEU A 121 -16.59 15.33 -25.06
N SER A 122 -17.70 14.60 -25.28
CA SER A 122 -18.31 14.42 -26.60
C SER A 122 -18.78 15.79 -27.14
N LYS A 123 -19.52 16.56 -26.35
CA LYS A 123 -19.94 17.93 -26.72
C LYS A 123 -18.76 18.85 -27.06
N PHE A 124 -17.66 18.78 -26.32
CA PHE A 124 -16.45 19.54 -26.62
C PHE A 124 -15.89 19.20 -28.01
N TYR A 125 -15.78 17.92 -28.36
CA TYR A 125 -15.24 17.52 -29.66
C TYR A 125 -16.22 17.78 -30.81
N LEU A 126 -17.53 17.65 -30.59
CA LEU A 126 -18.54 18.04 -31.58
C LEU A 126 -18.43 19.53 -31.92
N ASP A 127 -18.25 20.41 -30.92
CA ASP A 127 -17.97 21.82 -31.18
C ASP A 127 -16.62 21.99 -31.90
N ALA A 128 -15.57 21.30 -31.45
CA ALA A 128 -14.24 21.39 -32.06
C ALA A 128 -14.20 20.94 -33.53
N PHE A 129 -15.06 19.99 -33.94
CA PHE A 129 -15.20 19.61 -35.35
C PHE A 129 -15.75 20.73 -36.23
N ILE A 130 -16.45 21.70 -35.65
CA ILE A 130 -16.99 22.87 -36.34
C ILE A 130 -16.02 24.05 -36.22
N THR A 131 -15.56 24.35 -35.00
CA THR A 131 -14.81 25.57 -34.66
C THR A 131 -13.29 25.44 -34.89
N HIS A 132 -12.74 24.23 -34.77
CA HIS A 132 -11.29 23.94 -34.81
C HIS A 132 -10.92 22.86 -35.84
N LYS A 133 -11.73 22.68 -36.90
CA LYS A 133 -11.56 21.62 -37.93
C LYS A 133 -10.16 21.56 -38.55
N ASN A 134 -9.49 22.70 -38.69
CA ASN A 134 -8.17 22.79 -39.34
C ASN A 134 -7.01 22.50 -38.40
N GLU A 135 -7.28 22.36 -37.09
CA GLU A 135 -6.24 22.01 -36.15
C GLU A 135 -5.80 20.56 -36.33
N LYS A 136 -4.49 20.36 -36.35
CA LYS A 136 -3.87 19.07 -36.69
C LYS A 136 -4.45 17.89 -35.89
N PRO A 137 -4.61 17.93 -34.55
CA PRO A 137 -5.15 16.80 -33.79
C PRO A 137 -6.57 16.42 -34.19
N ILE A 138 -7.40 17.42 -34.50
CA ILE A 138 -8.80 17.25 -34.91
C ILE A 138 -8.85 16.71 -36.33
N LYS A 139 -8.13 17.35 -37.25
CA LYS A 139 -8.07 16.96 -38.66
C LYS A 139 -7.54 15.54 -38.84
N ASP A 140 -6.42 15.20 -38.20
CA ASP A 140 -5.82 13.87 -38.29
C ASP A 140 -6.79 12.79 -37.77
N TRP A 141 -7.54 13.10 -36.70
CA TRP A 141 -8.55 12.19 -36.17
C TRP A 141 -9.73 12.03 -37.14
N MET A 142 -10.27 13.12 -37.68
CA MET A 142 -11.36 13.10 -38.66
C MET A 142 -10.98 12.33 -39.93
N ASP A 143 -9.78 12.57 -40.47
CA ASP A 143 -9.26 11.88 -41.65
C ASP A 143 -9.08 10.38 -41.39
N SER A 144 -8.54 10.01 -40.21
CA SER A 144 -8.35 8.59 -39.84
C SER A 144 -9.66 7.83 -39.60
N HIS A 145 -10.73 8.51 -39.20
CA HIS A 145 -12.06 7.95 -38.99
C HIS A 145 -13.01 8.19 -40.18
N LYS A 146 -12.48 8.73 -41.30
CA LYS A 146 -13.22 9.02 -42.54
C LYS A 146 -14.51 9.82 -42.30
N CYS A 147 -14.39 10.87 -41.50
CA CYS A 147 -15.51 11.70 -41.10
C CYS A 147 -15.30 13.12 -41.65
N ASP A 148 -16.21 13.59 -42.49
CA ASP A 148 -15.97 14.79 -43.33
C ASP A 148 -16.55 16.08 -42.69
N GLY A 149 -17.01 15.98 -41.44
CA GLY A 149 -17.77 17.03 -40.74
C GLY A 149 -19.29 16.93 -40.99
N VAL A 150 -19.78 15.84 -41.60
CA VAL A 150 -21.21 15.52 -41.58
C VAL A 150 -21.56 15.09 -40.16
N GLU A 151 -22.44 15.87 -39.53
CA GLU A 151 -22.70 15.87 -38.09
C GLU A 151 -23.02 14.47 -37.54
N THR A 152 -23.82 13.67 -38.27
CA THR A 152 -24.24 12.34 -37.83
C THR A 152 -23.12 11.30 -37.85
N LEU A 153 -22.33 11.22 -38.93
CA LEU A 153 -21.28 10.20 -39.06
C LEU A 153 -20.10 10.48 -38.12
N CYS A 154 -19.71 11.74 -37.95
CA CYS A 154 -18.66 12.10 -37.00
C CYS A 154 -19.11 11.89 -35.54
N ASN A 155 -20.39 12.12 -35.23
CA ASN A 155 -20.93 11.89 -33.89
C ASN A 155 -20.88 10.41 -33.50
N ASP A 156 -21.38 9.52 -34.36
CA ASP A 156 -21.38 8.08 -34.07
C ASP A 156 -19.95 7.53 -33.89
N GLN A 157 -19.00 7.99 -34.71
CA GLN A 157 -17.59 7.61 -34.61
C GLN A 157 -16.95 8.14 -33.31
N LEU A 158 -17.25 9.39 -32.95
CA LEU A 158 -16.74 10.02 -31.74
C LEU A 158 -17.29 9.33 -30.49
N ASP A 159 -18.59 9.09 -30.44
CA ASP A 159 -19.24 8.41 -29.32
C ASP A 159 -18.71 6.98 -29.18
N HIS A 160 -18.52 6.24 -30.28
CA HIS A 160 -17.90 4.92 -30.20
C HIS A 160 -16.45 5.00 -29.67
N TYR A 161 -15.66 5.95 -30.18
CA TYR A 161 -14.26 6.14 -29.78
C TYR A 161 -14.14 6.52 -28.29
N LEU A 162 -14.98 7.44 -27.81
CA LEU A 162 -14.98 7.89 -26.42
C LEU A 162 -15.54 6.82 -25.49
N ASN A 163 -16.67 6.18 -25.82
CA ASN A 163 -17.24 5.07 -25.04
C ASN A 163 -16.18 4.00 -24.79
N LYS A 164 -15.50 3.55 -25.84
CA LYS A 164 -14.49 2.50 -25.71
C LYS A 164 -13.38 2.88 -24.72
N ARG A 165 -12.93 4.13 -24.73
CA ARG A 165 -11.82 4.58 -23.86
C ARG A 165 -12.28 4.81 -22.43
N VAL A 166 -13.45 5.40 -22.27
CA VAL A 166 -14.06 5.68 -20.97
C VAL A 166 -14.46 4.39 -20.26
N GLU A 167 -15.09 3.45 -20.97
CA GLU A 167 -15.48 2.14 -20.43
C GLU A 167 -14.27 1.32 -19.96
N ILE A 168 -13.19 1.29 -20.77
CA ILE A 168 -11.90 0.68 -20.40
C ILE A 168 -11.36 1.32 -19.11
N GLY A 169 -11.41 2.64 -19.01
CA GLY A 169 -11.00 3.36 -17.81
C GLY A 169 -11.86 3.03 -16.59
N PHE A 170 -13.18 3.04 -16.75
CA PHE A 170 -14.15 2.86 -15.68
C PHE A 170 -14.09 1.47 -15.05
N ILE A 171 -14.22 0.42 -15.86
CA ILE A 171 -14.26 -0.98 -15.38
C ILE A 171 -13.01 -1.27 -14.54
N MET A 172 -11.87 -0.85 -15.05
CA MET A 172 -10.59 -1.30 -14.52
C MET A 172 -10.10 -0.42 -13.38
N THR A 173 -10.43 0.87 -13.36
CA THR A 173 -10.26 1.70 -12.15
C THR A 173 -11.15 1.20 -11.02
N GLY A 174 -12.39 0.80 -11.32
CA GLY A 174 -13.29 0.14 -10.35
C GLY A 174 -12.69 -1.14 -9.76
N VAL A 175 -12.15 -2.03 -10.60
CA VAL A 175 -11.46 -3.24 -10.16
C VAL A 175 -10.23 -2.92 -9.30
N CYS A 176 -9.42 -1.93 -9.68
CA CYS A 176 -8.24 -1.52 -8.90
C CYS A 176 -8.62 -0.98 -7.52
N VAL A 177 -9.71 -0.19 -7.42
CA VAL A 177 -10.23 0.29 -6.14
C VAL A 177 -10.65 -0.87 -5.25
N LEU A 178 -11.35 -1.88 -5.79
CA LEU A 178 -11.75 -3.06 -5.02
C LEU A 178 -10.55 -3.90 -4.57
N LEU A 179 -9.60 -4.16 -5.47
CA LEU A 179 -8.42 -4.97 -5.18
C LEU A 179 -7.52 -4.35 -4.10
N ILE A 180 -7.45 -3.03 -4.02
CA ILE A 180 -6.68 -2.33 -2.97
C ILE A 180 -7.53 -2.12 -1.72
N GLY A 181 -8.81 -1.81 -1.88
CA GLY A 181 -9.73 -1.50 -0.78
C GLY A 181 -10.05 -2.71 0.11
N VAL A 182 -10.28 -3.88 -0.49
CA VAL A 182 -10.66 -5.10 0.26
C VAL A 182 -9.55 -5.56 1.23
N PRO A 183 -8.27 -5.65 0.85
CA PRO A 183 -7.19 -5.98 1.78
C PRO A 183 -7.03 -4.95 2.90
N ILE A 184 -7.19 -3.65 2.61
CA ILE A 184 -7.12 -2.59 3.64
C ILE A 184 -8.26 -2.77 4.65
N PHE A 185 -9.48 -2.98 4.17
CA PHE A 185 -10.63 -3.20 5.03
C PHE A 185 -10.47 -4.48 5.88
N ALA A 186 -9.97 -5.56 5.28
CA ALA A 186 -9.67 -6.80 5.99
C ALA A 186 -8.59 -6.60 7.06
N LEU A 187 -7.53 -5.82 6.78
CA LEU A 187 -6.51 -5.47 7.75
C LEU A 187 -7.08 -4.67 8.93
N LEU A 188 -7.88 -3.64 8.65
CA LEU A 188 -8.53 -2.84 9.69
C LEU A 188 -9.46 -3.70 10.56
N PHE A 189 -10.26 -4.56 9.93
CA PHE A 189 -11.14 -5.49 10.64
C PHE A 189 -10.36 -6.46 11.54
N LEU A 190 -9.26 -7.03 11.04
CA LEU A 190 -8.39 -7.91 11.84
C LEU A 190 -7.76 -7.17 13.01
N LEU A 191 -7.30 -5.93 12.82
CA LEU A 191 -6.76 -5.10 13.89
C LEU A 191 -7.83 -4.78 14.94
N SER A 192 -9.06 -4.45 14.53
CA SER A 192 -10.17 -4.26 15.46
C SER A 192 -10.47 -5.52 16.27
N LEU A 193 -10.48 -6.70 15.62
CA LEU A 193 -10.65 -7.97 16.33
C LEU A 193 -9.51 -8.23 17.32
N MET A 194 -8.26 -7.93 16.96
CA MET A 194 -7.11 -8.07 17.87
C MET A 194 -7.20 -7.12 19.07
N SER A 195 -7.65 -5.88 18.87
CA SER A 195 -7.90 -4.93 19.97
C SER A 195 -9.03 -5.37 20.90
N CYS A 196 -9.97 -6.20 20.42
CA CYS A 196 -11.05 -6.77 21.22
C CYS A 196 -10.64 -8.04 21.98
N ILE A 197 -9.54 -8.69 21.60
CA ILE A 197 -8.97 -9.80 22.37
C ILE A 197 -8.11 -9.15 23.45
N THR A 198 -8.66 -9.01 24.66
CA THR A 198 -7.86 -8.67 25.84
C THR A 198 -6.67 -9.61 25.87
N PRO A 199 -5.41 -9.12 25.97
CA PRO A 199 -4.30 -10.01 26.24
C PRO A 199 -4.72 -10.80 27.48
N GLU A 200 -4.85 -12.11 27.33
CA GLU A 200 -5.03 -12.98 28.47
C GLU A 200 -3.79 -12.70 29.30
N ASP A 201 -3.96 -11.98 30.41
CA ASP A 201 -2.93 -11.82 31.41
C ASP A 201 -2.51 -13.26 31.68
N SER A 202 -1.37 -13.65 31.12
CA SER A 202 -0.57 -14.69 31.71
C SER A 202 -0.19 -14.09 33.04
N SER A 203 -1.12 -14.17 34.00
CA SER A 203 -0.80 -14.16 35.41
C SER A 203 0.46 -14.98 35.48
N ASP A 204 1.51 -14.31 35.95
CA ASP A 204 2.71 -14.95 36.39
C ASP A 204 2.27 -16.06 37.37
N GLU A 205 2.01 -17.27 36.87
CA GLU A 205 2.56 -18.40 37.55
C GLU A 205 4.06 -18.23 37.35
N PRO A 206 4.81 -17.73 38.36
CA PRO A 206 6.24 -17.80 38.28
C PRO A 206 6.52 -19.26 37.93
N ARG A 207 7.21 -19.49 36.80
CA ARG A 207 7.76 -20.82 36.51
C ARG A 207 8.29 -21.30 37.85
N GLN A 208 7.73 -22.37 38.40
CA GLN A 208 8.29 -23.01 39.58
C GLN A 208 9.68 -23.43 39.14
N VAL A 209 10.63 -22.54 39.34
CA VAL A 209 12.03 -22.86 39.32
C VAL A 209 12.11 -23.98 40.36
N PRO A 210 12.55 -25.19 39.98
CA PRO A 210 12.59 -26.32 40.91
C PRO A 210 13.18 -25.82 42.22
N SER A 211 12.54 -26.12 43.35
CA SER A 211 12.95 -25.60 44.66
C SER A 211 14.45 -25.79 44.90
N GLU A 212 15.01 -26.86 44.34
CA GLU A 212 16.43 -27.18 44.29
C GLU A 212 17.31 -26.07 43.68
N PHE A 213 16.90 -25.43 42.58
CA PHE A 213 17.67 -24.37 41.95
C PHE A 213 17.64 -23.07 42.77
N HIS A 214 16.50 -22.77 43.42
CA HIS A 214 16.40 -21.63 44.32
C HIS A 214 17.21 -21.87 45.61
N GLN A 215 17.19 -23.10 46.13
CA GLN A 215 18.04 -23.52 47.25
C GLN A 215 19.52 -23.43 46.89
N THR A 216 19.91 -23.86 45.68
CA THR A 216 21.30 -23.78 45.19
C THR A 216 21.77 -22.33 45.10
N ILE A 217 20.93 -21.40 44.62
CA ILE A 217 21.28 -19.97 44.58
C ILE A 217 21.43 -19.39 45.99
N ILE A 218 20.54 -19.73 46.92
CA ILE A 218 20.60 -19.26 48.31
C ILE A 218 21.85 -19.81 49.01
N GLU A 219 22.17 -21.09 48.85
CA GLU A 219 23.37 -21.71 49.42
C GLU A 219 24.65 -21.13 48.82
N THR A 220 24.69 -20.91 47.50
CA THR A 220 25.83 -20.29 46.83
C THR A 220 26.04 -18.86 47.32
N LYS A 221 24.95 -18.08 47.51
CA LYS A 221 25.01 -16.72 48.05
C LYS A 221 25.49 -16.70 49.50
N ARG A 222 25.03 -17.65 50.32
CA ARG A 222 25.45 -17.79 51.72
C ARG A 222 26.92 -18.18 51.84
N TYR A 223 27.37 -19.14 51.03
CA TYR A 223 28.77 -19.56 50.96
C TYR A 223 29.71 -18.43 50.51
N LEU A 224 29.30 -17.64 49.51
CA LEU A 224 30.06 -16.47 49.07
C LEU A 224 30.12 -15.39 50.16
N SER A 225 28.99 -15.11 50.82
CA SER A 225 28.93 -14.13 51.92
C SER A 225 29.82 -14.53 53.11
N ASP A 226 29.79 -15.80 53.51
CA ASP A 226 30.58 -16.30 54.64
C ASP A 226 32.09 -16.32 54.32
N ASN A 227 32.47 -16.64 53.09
CA ASN A 227 33.88 -16.62 52.68
C ASN A 227 34.43 -15.20 52.40
N LEU A 228 33.58 -14.26 51.99
CA LEU A 228 33.91 -12.83 51.90
C LEU A 228 34.11 -12.22 53.29
N LEU A 229 33.23 -12.51 54.25
CA LEU A 229 33.34 -12.03 55.64
C LEU A 229 34.56 -12.63 56.38
N GLN A 230 34.98 -13.85 56.04
CA GLN A 230 36.19 -14.48 56.59
C GLN A 230 37.48 -14.03 55.90
N GLY A 231 37.42 -13.12 54.92
CA GLY A 231 38.61 -12.61 54.20
C GLY A 231 39.35 -13.66 53.36
N LYS A 232 38.69 -14.80 53.04
CA LYS A 232 39.30 -15.89 52.26
C LYS A 232 39.27 -15.65 50.75
N ILE A 233 38.51 -14.67 50.29
CA ILE A 233 38.39 -14.30 48.88
C ILE A 233 38.88 -12.85 48.74
N THR A 234 40.16 -12.65 48.46
CA THR A 234 40.78 -11.32 48.37
C THR A 234 40.84 -10.75 46.95
N ASN A 235 40.33 -11.45 45.94
CA ASN A 235 40.26 -10.95 44.56
C ASN A 235 38.89 -11.26 43.94
N PHE A 236 37.94 -10.34 44.11
CA PHE A 236 36.66 -10.35 43.39
C PHE A 236 36.60 -9.13 42.47
N GLN A 237 37.24 -9.24 41.30
CA GLN A 237 37.27 -8.17 40.29
C GLN A 237 36.20 -8.33 39.19
N LEU A 238 35.09 -9.05 39.45
CA LEU A 238 34.16 -9.43 38.38
C LEU A 238 32.75 -8.81 38.43
N PHE A 239 32.43 -7.86 39.33
CA PHE A 239 31.06 -7.33 39.42
C PHE A 239 30.88 -5.81 39.56
N ASP A 240 31.92 -4.99 39.39
CA ASP A 240 31.80 -3.52 39.45
C ASP A 240 31.12 -2.86 38.23
N ASN A 241 30.57 -3.62 37.28
CA ASN A 241 29.93 -3.07 36.07
C ASN A 241 28.44 -3.40 35.91
N ILE A 242 27.76 -3.84 36.97
CA ILE A 242 26.30 -3.94 36.95
C ILE A 242 25.75 -2.73 37.71
N ASN A 243 25.49 -1.64 36.98
CA ASN A 243 24.72 -0.49 37.45
C ASN A 243 23.23 -0.89 37.52
N PRO A 244 22.58 -0.91 38.71
CA PRO A 244 21.14 -1.07 38.81
C PRO A 244 20.51 0.29 39.14
N ASP A 245 20.50 1.23 38.20
CA ASP A 245 19.58 2.36 38.26
C ASP A 245 18.21 1.88 37.79
N ILE A 246 17.47 1.28 38.73
CA ILE A 246 16.01 1.18 38.71
C ILE A 246 15.54 2.10 39.83
N GLU A 247 15.21 3.35 39.49
CA GLU A 247 14.38 4.22 40.33
C GLU A 247 13.04 4.44 39.61
N GLY A 248 11.96 4.17 40.35
CA GLY A 248 10.69 4.91 40.31
C GLY A 248 9.73 4.66 39.16
#